data_AF-M0APV9-F1
#
_entry.id   AF-M0APV9-F1
#
_cell.length_a   1.000
_cell.length_b   1.000
_cell.length_c   1.000
_cell.angle_alpha   90.00
_cell.angle_beta   90.00
_cell.angle_gamma   90.00
#
_symmetry.space_group_name_H-M   'P 1'
#
loop_
_entity.id
_entity.type
_entity.pdbx_description
1 polymer ?
#
loop_
_entity_poly.entity_id
_entity_poly.type
_entity_poly.pdbx_seq_one_letter_code
_entity_poly.pdbx_strand_id
1 'polypeptide(L)'
;MVDTSWNIETDTSGTITIPGATGDTFPSFSVGDDITIAFLVDEMAEGEIDILREFVRYANDSTSNTGLDIRGRPWYHESIHPQSSYSSQLVHLVPGDVLSDIDDWWCVITSGTFSTNSIGVNRQVELELFVVARGAEYSDRALVENEFEAGL
;
A
#
# COMPACT_ATOMS: atom_id res chain seq x y z
N MET A 1 4.08 -24.44 -0.45
CA MET A 1 4.45 -23.02 -0.59
C MET A 1 3.51 -22.28 0.33
N VAL A 2 4.04 -21.51 1.30
CA VAL A 2 3.16 -20.68 2.15
C VAL A 2 2.70 -19.54 1.24
N ASP A 3 1.40 -19.40 1.10
CA ASP A 3 0.82 -18.30 0.35
C ASP A 3 1.02 -17.03 1.19
N THR A 4 1.83 -16.11 0.67
CA THR A 4 2.11 -14.79 1.27
C THR A 4 1.46 -13.67 0.46
N SER A 5 0.34 -13.98 -0.22
CA SER A 5 -0.39 -13.00 -1.02
C SER A 5 -1.04 -11.90 -0.18
N TRP A 6 -1.17 -10.74 -0.81
CA TRP A 6 -1.85 -9.57 -0.25
C TRP A 6 -2.81 -9.01 -1.28
N ASN A 7 -3.92 -8.46 -0.82
CA ASN A 7 -4.85 -7.72 -1.63
C ASN A 7 -4.72 -6.23 -1.28
N ILE A 8 -4.50 -5.39 -2.29
CA ILE A 8 -4.52 -3.93 -2.14
C ILE A 8 -5.83 -3.42 -2.72
N GLU A 9 -6.74 -2.96 -1.88
CA GLU A 9 -7.99 -2.35 -2.31
C GLU A 9 -7.82 -0.85 -2.51
N THR A 10 -7.96 -0.41 -3.76
CA THR A 10 -7.77 0.98 -4.21
C THR A 10 -9.12 1.65 -4.49
N ASP A 11 -9.14 2.99 -4.58
CA ASP A 11 -10.39 3.73 -4.81
C ASP A 11 -11.03 3.44 -6.15
N THR A 12 -10.17 3.45 -7.15
CA THR A 12 -10.54 3.66 -8.56
C THR A 12 -10.29 2.41 -9.37
N SER A 13 -9.28 1.64 -8.98
CA SER A 13 -8.78 0.51 -9.76
C SER A 13 -9.24 -0.84 -9.19
N GLY A 14 -10.01 -0.83 -8.09
CA GLY A 14 -10.50 -2.02 -7.42
C GLY A 14 -9.42 -2.72 -6.58
N THR A 15 -9.55 -4.04 -6.44
CA THR A 15 -8.64 -4.88 -5.67
C THR A 15 -7.52 -5.43 -6.56
N ILE A 16 -6.28 -5.22 -6.15
CA ILE A 16 -5.08 -5.77 -6.79
C ILE A 16 -4.62 -6.97 -5.96
N THR A 17 -4.60 -8.16 -6.56
CA THR A 17 -4.09 -9.35 -5.86
C THR A 17 -2.60 -9.50 -6.15
N ILE A 18 -1.79 -9.44 -5.10
CA ILE A 18 -0.34 -9.48 -5.17
C ILE A 18 0.14 -10.86 -4.72
N PRO A 19 0.72 -11.67 -5.61
CA PRO A 19 1.27 -12.96 -5.25
C PRO A 19 2.59 -12.76 -4.50
N GLY A 20 2.59 -13.14 -3.23
CA GLY A 20 3.78 -13.38 -2.44
C GLY A 20 4.61 -12.15 -2.06
N ALA A 21 4.35 -11.58 -0.87
CA ALA A 21 5.30 -10.68 -0.23
C ALA A 21 6.63 -11.41 0.01
N THR A 22 7.74 -10.84 -0.47
CA THR A 22 9.08 -11.39 -0.27
C THR A 22 9.63 -10.96 1.09
N GLY A 23 9.93 -11.92 1.96
CA GLY A 23 10.53 -11.70 3.29
C GLY A 23 10.56 -13.00 4.12
N ASP A 24 11.54 -13.13 5.02
CA ASP A 24 11.75 -14.34 5.84
C ASP A 24 10.78 -14.45 7.04
N THR A 25 9.99 -13.42 7.32
CA THR A 25 9.08 -13.32 8.48
C THR A 25 7.77 -12.68 8.09
N PHE A 26 6.65 -13.17 8.65
CA PHE A 26 5.35 -12.50 8.55
C PHE A 26 5.49 -11.05 9.05
N PRO A 27 5.09 -10.05 8.27
CA PRO A 27 5.25 -8.67 8.69
C PRO A 27 4.23 -8.36 9.80
N SER A 28 4.71 -7.82 10.93
CA SER A 28 3.87 -7.24 11.97
C SER A 28 3.86 -5.73 11.80
N PHE A 29 2.69 -5.13 11.74
CA PHE A 29 2.54 -3.69 11.55
C PHE A 29 2.02 -3.03 12.83
N SER A 30 2.39 -1.78 13.04
CA SER A 30 1.79 -0.90 14.05
C SER A 30 1.30 0.38 13.39
N VAL A 31 0.28 1.00 13.98
CA VAL A 31 -0.19 2.31 13.55
C VAL A 31 0.94 3.34 13.70
N GLY A 32 1.22 4.08 12.63
CA GLY A 32 2.30 5.06 12.57
C GLY A 32 3.64 4.52 12.04
N ASP A 33 3.72 3.24 11.68
CA ASP A 33 4.93 2.65 11.12
C ASP A 33 5.01 2.89 9.59
N ASP A 34 6.22 3.15 9.11
CA ASP A 34 6.57 3.03 7.70
C ASP A 34 6.93 1.57 7.40
N ILE A 35 6.27 0.98 6.41
CA ILE A 35 6.43 -0.43 6.03
C ILE A 35 6.77 -0.51 4.54
N THR A 36 7.57 -1.50 4.18
CA THR A 36 7.88 -1.79 2.77
C THR A 36 7.31 -3.14 2.40
N ILE A 37 6.50 -3.19 1.35
CA ILE A 37 6.00 -4.43 0.79
C ILE A 37 6.63 -4.62 -0.59
N ALA A 38 7.37 -5.72 -0.70
CA ALA A 38 8.07 -6.12 -1.92
C ALA A 38 7.41 -7.37 -2.50
N PHE A 39 7.19 -7.38 -3.81
CA PHE A 39 6.50 -8.50 -4.47
C PHE A 39 6.99 -8.72 -5.90
N LEU A 40 6.83 -9.96 -6.37
CA LEU A 40 7.20 -10.38 -7.71
C LEU A 40 6.02 -10.17 -8.66
N VAL A 41 6.26 -9.45 -9.76
CA VAL A 41 5.18 -9.09 -10.71
C VAL A 41 5.09 -10.02 -11.92
N ASP A 42 5.81 -11.13 -11.93
CA ASP A 42 5.85 -12.04 -13.09
C ASP A 42 4.61 -12.93 -13.22
N GLU A 43 3.85 -13.10 -12.13
CA GLU A 43 2.59 -13.85 -12.10
C GLU A 43 1.34 -12.95 -12.10
N MET A 44 1.53 -11.62 -12.13
CA MET A 44 0.44 -10.63 -12.11
C MET A 44 -0.12 -10.35 -13.51
N ALA A 45 -1.39 -9.95 -13.59
CA ALA A 45 -1.98 -9.51 -14.84
C ALA A 45 -1.38 -8.16 -15.29
N GLU A 46 -1.20 -7.96 -16.59
CA GLU A 46 -0.58 -6.74 -17.15
C GLU A 46 -1.27 -5.45 -16.67
N GLY A 47 -2.60 -5.47 -16.54
CA GLY A 47 -3.37 -4.33 -16.01
C GLY A 47 -3.10 -4.01 -14.54
N GLU A 48 -2.86 -5.03 -13.70
CA GLU A 48 -2.51 -4.84 -12.29
C GLU A 48 -1.12 -4.21 -12.14
N ILE A 49 -0.18 -4.65 -12.99
CA ILE A 49 1.18 -4.08 -13.05
C ILE A 49 1.13 -2.61 -13.44
N ASP A 50 0.27 -2.23 -14.39
CA ASP A 50 0.13 -0.84 -14.82
C ASP A 50 -0.45 0.07 -13.73
N ILE A 51 -1.39 -0.43 -12.92
CA ILE A 51 -1.89 0.31 -11.75
C ILE A 51 -0.76 0.55 -10.73
N LEU A 52 0.03 -0.48 -10.44
CA LEU A 52 1.16 -0.37 -9.52
C LEU A 52 2.25 0.59 -10.05
N ARG A 53 2.49 0.58 -11.36
CA ARG A 53 3.40 1.54 -12.00
C ARG A 53 2.92 2.98 -11.87
N GLU A 54 1.61 3.22 -11.92
CA GLU A 54 1.04 4.54 -11.70
C GLU A 54 1.30 5.03 -10.27
N PHE A 55 1.14 4.16 -9.26
CA PHE A 55 1.54 4.49 -7.88
C PHE A 55 3.04 4.77 -7.79
N VAL A 56 3.91 3.89 -8.31
CA VAL A 56 5.37 4.12 -8.33
C VAL A 56 5.74 5.45 -9.00
N ARG A 57 4.98 5.86 -10.01
CA ARG A 57 5.26 7.09 -10.78
C ARG A 57 4.82 8.35 -10.06
N TYR A 58 3.65 8.31 -9.43
CA TYR A 58 2.99 9.51 -8.92
C TYR A 58 2.91 9.59 -7.40
N ALA A 59 3.06 8.48 -6.67
CA ALA A 59 3.16 8.48 -5.22
C ALA A 59 4.63 8.62 -4.81
N ASN A 60 4.96 9.77 -4.25
CA ASN A 60 6.28 10.14 -3.74
C ASN A 60 6.13 11.26 -2.69
N ASP A 61 7.25 11.61 -2.04
CA ASP A 61 7.36 12.66 -1.01
C ASP A 61 6.77 14.03 -1.39
N SER A 62 6.59 14.33 -2.68
CA SER A 62 5.98 15.60 -3.13
C SER A 62 4.46 15.55 -3.25
N THR A 63 3.88 14.36 -3.18
CA THR A 63 2.44 14.08 -3.32
C THR A 63 1.82 13.48 -2.07
N SER A 64 2.62 12.91 -1.17
CA SER A 64 2.18 12.39 0.11
C SER A 64 3.01 13.01 1.23
N ASN A 65 2.35 13.46 2.29
CA ASN A 65 3.01 13.84 3.54
C ASN A 65 2.34 13.09 4.68
N THR A 66 3.12 12.40 5.49
CA THR A 66 2.62 11.54 6.56
C THR A 66 3.35 11.87 7.86
N GLY A 67 2.74 11.51 8.99
CA GLY A 67 3.43 11.61 10.27
C GLY A 67 2.54 11.33 11.45
N LEU A 68 3.09 11.61 12.64
CA LEU A 68 2.40 11.49 13.91
C LEU A 68 2.21 12.88 14.52
N ASP A 69 1.04 13.12 15.10
CA ASP A 69 0.77 14.32 15.88
C ASP A 69 1.48 14.24 17.26
N ILE A 70 1.37 15.32 18.05
CA ILE A 70 1.96 15.39 19.40
C ILE A 70 1.37 14.37 20.40
N ARG A 71 0.28 13.69 20.05
CA ARG A 71 -0.39 12.64 20.84
C ARG A 71 -0.08 11.25 20.31
N GLY A 72 0.73 11.13 19.26
CA GLY A 72 1.04 9.86 18.61
C GLY A 72 -0.06 9.35 17.68
N ARG A 73 -1.00 10.21 17.27
CA ARG A 73 -2.03 9.86 16.29
C ARG A 73 -1.48 10.07 14.87
N PRO A 74 -1.64 9.10 13.97
CA PRO A 74 -1.22 9.27 12.58
C PRO A 74 -2.05 10.35 11.90
N TRP A 75 -1.45 10.96 10.88
CA TRP A 75 -2.11 11.83 9.94
C TRP A 75 -1.44 11.68 8.58
N TYR A 76 -2.17 11.97 7.52
CA TYR A 76 -1.61 12.05 6.18
C TYR A 76 -2.22 13.23 5.42
N HIS A 77 -1.53 13.68 4.40
CA HIS A 77 -2.02 14.65 3.43
C HIS A 77 -1.60 14.18 2.05
N GLU A 78 -2.54 14.17 1.11
CA GLU A 78 -2.29 13.79 -0.26
C GLU A 78 -2.56 14.95 -1.23
N SER A 79 -1.67 15.09 -2.20
CA SER A 79 -1.74 16.03 -3.31
C SER A 79 -1.60 15.25 -4.60
N ILE A 80 -2.73 14.70 -5.03
CA ILE A 80 -2.82 13.77 -6.13
C ILE A 80 -2.43 14.46 -7.44
N HIS A 81 -1.47 13.88 -8.15
CA HIS A 81 -0.98 14.46 -9.39
C HIS A 81 -2.11 14.50 -10.45
N PRO A 82 -2.34 15.60 -11.19
CA PRO A 82 -3.48 15.70 -12.13
C PRO A 82 -3.51 14.69 -13.29
N GLN A 83 -2.43 13.94 -13.47
CA GLN A 83 -2.30 12.90 -14.48
C GLN A 83 -2.37 11.48 -13.91
N SER A 84 -2.48 11.32 -12.59
CA SER A 84 -2.64 9.99 -12.00
C SER A 84 -3.99 9.40 -12.40
N SER A 85 -4.00 8.08 -12.57
CA SER A 85 -5.24 7.31 -12.77
C SER A 85 -6.01 7.08 -11.47
N TYR A 86 -5.37 7.25 -10.31
CA TYR A 86 -5.98 7.14 -9.00
C TYR A 86 -6.38 8.51 -8.42
N SER A 87 -7.41 8.50 -7.57
CA SER A 87 -7.97 9.65 -6.83
C SER A 87 -7.45 9.76 -5.40
N SER A 88 -6.84 8.70 -4.86
CA SER A 88 -6.29 8.65 -3.50
C SER A 88 -5.12 7.66 -3.44
N GLN A 89 -4.13 7.96 -2.58
CA GLN A 89 -3.01 7.10 -2.22
C GLN A 89 -3.35 6.21 -1.01
N LEU A 90 -4.49 6.45 -0.35
CA LEU A 90 -5.03 5.60 0.70
C LEU A 90 -5.54 4.28 0.12
N VAL A 91 -5.01 3.18 0.66
CA VAL A 91 -5.36 1.81 0.26
C VAL A 91 -5.69 0.97 1.48
N HIS A 92 -6.55 -0.02 1.26
CA HIS A 92 -6.82 -1.05 2.25
C HIS A 92 -5.96 -2.27 1.94
N LEU A 93 -5.07 -2.62 2.86
CA LEU A 93 -4.17 -3.75 2.74
C LEU A 93 -4.78 -4.95 3.48
N VAL A 94 -5.23 -5.94 2.70
CA VAL A 94 -5.90 -7.13 3.22
C VAL A 94 -4.99 -8.36 3.01
N PRO A 95 -4.68 -9.12 4.05
CA PRO A 95 -3.91 -10.36 3.90
C PRO A 95 -4.67 -11.40 3.08
N GLY A 96 -3.96 -12.19 2.28
CA GLY A 96 -4.56 -13.32 1.55
C GLY A 96 -5.07 -14.43 2.48
N ASP A 97 -5.84 -15.37 1.93
CA ASP A 97 -6.58 -16.40 2.71
C ASP A 97 -5.71 -17.19 3.70
N VAL A 98 -4.45 -17.46 3.34
CA VAL A 98 -3.51 -18.21 4.18
C VAL A 98 -2.84 -17.34 5.26
N LEU A 99 -2.89 -16.01 5.10
CA LEU A 99 -2.43 -15.01 6.06
C LEU A 99 -3.56 -14.52 7.00
N SER A 100 -4.69 -15.24 7.09
CA SER A 100 -5.88 -14.84 7.87
C SER A 100 -5.66 -14.53 9.36
N ASP A 101 -4.52 -14.94 9.95
CA ASP A 101 -4.13 -14.60 11.32
C ASP A 101 -3.50 -13.20 11.43
N ILE A 102 -3.21 -12.54 10.30
CA ILE A 102 -2.70 -11.18 10.23
C ILE A 102 -3.88 -10.22 10.10
N ASP A 103 -3.85 -9.11 10.83
CA ASP A 103 -4.85 -8.05 10.72
C ASP A 103 -4.79 -7.37 9.34
N ASP A 104 -5.90 -6.79 8.92
CA ASP A 104 -5.99 -5.85 7.80
C ASP A 104 -5.61 -4.43 8.24
N TRP A 105 -5.15 -3.60 7.29
CA TRP A 105 -4.59 -2.29 7.60
C TRP A 105 -4.96 -1.23 6.58
N TRP A 106 -5.26 -0.04 7.05
CA TRP A 106 -5.36 1.16 6.23
C TRP A 106 -4.00 1.82 6.12
N CYS A 107 -3.52 1.99 4.89
CA CYS A 107 -2.18 2.48 4.61
C CYS A 107 -2.20 3.53 3.51
N VAL A 108 -1.28 4.48 3.56
CA VAL A 108 -1.05 5.44 2.47
C VAL A 108 0.22 5.03 1.74
N ILE A 109 0.13 4.85 0.42
CA ILE A 109 1.31 4.61 -0.41
C ILE A 109 2.10 5.92 -0.49
N THR A 110 3.29 5.94 0.12
CA THR A 110 4.16 7.13 0.16
C THR A 110 5.17 7.14 -0.96
N SER A 111 5.61 5.97 -1.42
CA SER A 111 6.58 5.82 -2.49
C SER A 111 6.50 4.43 -3.12
N GLY A 112 7.16 4.26 -4.25
CA GLY A 112 7.36 2.94 -4.83
C GLY A 112 8.56 2.90 -5.77
N THR A 113 9.11 1.71 -5.94
CA THR A 113 10.23 1.44 -6.84
C THR A 113 9.96 0.19 -7.68
N PHE A 114 10.23 0.28 -8.98
CA PHE A 114 10.24 -0.88 -9.87
C PHE A 114 11.68 -1.32 -10.11
N SER A 115 12.03 -2.55 -9.72
CA SER A 115 13.36 -3.12 -9.90
C SER A 115 13.32 -4.39 -10.76
N THR A 116 14.45 -4.72 -11.38
CA THR A 116 14.60 -5.95 -12.16
C THR A 116 15.89 -6.62 -11.72
N ASN A 117 15.78 -7.80 -11.10
CA ASN A 117 16.96 -8.53 -10.65
C ASN A 117 17.69 -9.14 -11.86
N SER A 118 18.99 -8.85 -11.97
CA SER A 118 19.83 -9.19 -13.12
C SER A 118 20.20 -10.68 -13.20
N ILE A 119 19.93 -11.45 -12.14
CA ILE A 119 20.09 -12.91 -12.11
C ILE A 119 18.69 -13.53 -12.02
N GLY A 120 18.18 -14.07 -13.14
CA GLY A 120 16.92 -14.81 -13.15
C GLY A 120 15.66 -14.02 -13.52
N VAL A 121 15.77 -12.83 -14.14
CA VAL A 121 14.68 -12.05 -14.79
C VAL A 121 13.39 -11.96 -13.99
N ASN A 122 13.50 -11.83 -12.67
CA ASN A 122 12.32 -11.57 -11.86
C ASN A 122 12.12 -10.05 -11.75
N ARG A 123 10.95 -9.58 -12.17
CA ARG A 123 10.54 -8.18 -12.00
C ARG A 123 9.94 -8.02 -10.62
N GLN A 124 10.33 -6.97 -9.92
CA GLN A 124 9.91 -6.71 -8.55
C GLN A 124 9.40 -5.28 -8.44
N VAL A 125 8.35 -5.11 -7.65
CA VAL A 125 7.88 -3.81 -7.22
C VAL A 125 7.97 -3.76 -5.70
N GLU A 126 8.47 -2.64 -5.21
CA GLU A 126 8.53 -2.31 -3.79
C GLU A 126 7.64 -1.10 -3.59
N LEU A 127 6.68 -1.20 -2.67
CA LEU A 127 5.86 -0.07 -2.23
C LEU A 127 6.24 0.29 -0.81
N GLU A 128 6.41 1.57 -0.56
CA GLU A 128 6.52 2.14 0.77
C GLU A 128 5.15 2.64 1.19
N LEU A 129 4.75 2.26 2.39
CA LEU A 129 3.41 2.51 2.92
C LEU A 129 3.54 3.05 4.34
N PHE A 130 2.72 4.03 4.68
CA PHE A 130 2.56 4.51 6.04
C PHE A 130 1.25 3.97 6.63
N VAL A 131 1.34 3.28 7.76
CA VAL A 131 0.18 2.62 8.40
C VAL A 131 -0.63 3.65 9.20
N VAL A 132 -1.88 3.87 8.80
CA VAL A 132 -2.77 4.88 9.39
C VAL A 132 -3.70 4.26 10.42
N ALA A 133 -4.24 3.07 10.16
CA ALA A 133 -5.18 2.44 11.09
C ALA A 133 -5.26 0.93 10.86
N ARG A 134 -5.83 0.22 11.83
CA ARG A 134 -6.26 -1.17 11.64
C ARG A 134 -7.54 -1.20 10.82
N GLY A 135 -7.66 -2.15 9.90
CA GLY A 135 -8.83 -2.30 9.02
C GLY A 135 -10.11 -2.52 9.83
N ALA A 136 -10.07 -3.45 10.79
CA ALA A 136 -11.19 -3.74 11.69
C ALA A 136 -11.77 -2.54 12.48
N GLU A 137 -11.02 -1.44 12.64
CA GLU A 137 -11.51 -0.23 13.33
C GLU A 137 -12.42 0.65 12.46
N TYR A 138 -12.36 0.49 11.13
CA TYR A 138 -13.02 1.35 10.16
C TYR A 138 -13.79 0.53 9.12
N SER A 139 -15.11 0.68 9.08
CA SER A 139 -15.97 -0.08 8.17
C SER A 139 -15.87 0.34 6.71
N ASP A 140 -15.36 1.54 6.46
CA ASP A 140 -15.20 2.09 5.12
C ASP A 140 -14.07 3.12 5.08
N ARG A 141 -13.65 3.42 3.86
CA ARG A 141 -12.60 4.39 3.57
C ARG A 141 -12.96 5.81 4.01
N ALA A 142 -14.20 6.24 3.80
CA ALA A 142 -14.58 7.62 4.06
C ALA A 142 -14.41 7.97 5.54
N LEU A 143 -14.60 7.01 6.45
CA LEU A 143 -14.29 7.20 7.87
C LEU A 143 -12.81 7.43 8.13
N VAL A 144 -11.92 6.71 7.43
CA VAL A 144 -10.46 6.87 7.55
C VAL A 144 -10.02 8.24 7.02
N GLU A 145 -10.49 8.61 5.83
CA GLU A 145 -10.20 9.92 5.22
C GLU A 145 -10.64 11.06 6.15
N ASN A 146 -11.90 11.04 6.60
CA ASN A 146 -12.43 12.05 7.53
C ASN A 146 -11.66 12.12 8.86
N GLU A 147 -11.06 11.01 9.28
CA GLU A 147 -10.40 10.92 10.58
C GLU A 147 -8.93 11.34 10.56
N PHE A 148 -8.21 11.05 9.47
CA PHE A 148 -6.76 11.14 9.40
C PHE A 148 -6.23 12.07 8.30
N GLU A 149 -7.04 12.41 7.28
CA GLU A 149 -6.61 13.31 6.22
C GLU A 149 -6.53 14.76 6.74
N ALA A 150 -5.33 15.34 6.69
CA ALA A 150 -5.07 16.73 6.97
C ALA A 150 -5.21 17.53 5.67
N GLY A 151 -6.34 18.21 5.47
CA GLY A 151 -6.61 19.06 4.28
C GLY A 151 -5.81 20.37 4.26
N LEU A 152 -4.48 20.28 4.16
CA LEU A 152 -3.53 21.39 4.15
C LEU A 152 -3.69 22.34 2.95
#